data_AF-A6N2U4-F1
#
_entry.id   AF-A6N2U4-F1
#
_cell.length_a   1.000
_cell.length_b   1.000
_cell.length_c   1.000
_cell.angle_alpha   90.00
_cell.angle_beta   90.00
_cell.angle_gamma   90.00
#
_symmetry.space_group_name_H-M   'P 1'
#
loop_
_entity.id
_entity.type
_entity.pdbx_description
1 polymer ?
#
loop_
_entity_poly.entity_id
_entity_poly.type
_entity_poly.pdbx_seq_one_letter_code
_entity_poly.pdbx_strand_id
1 'polypeptide(L)'
;MLSRLFRMHGLFVASHPWEVIVGTVTLTICMMSMNMFTGNDKICGWNYECPKFEEDVLSSDIIILTITRCIAILYIYFQFQNLRQLGSKYILGIAGLFTIFSSFVFSTVVIHFLDKELTGLNEALPFFLLLIDLSRASALAKFALSSNSQDEVRENIARGMAILGPTFTLDALVECLVIGVGTMSGVRQLEIMCCFGCMSVLANYFVFMTFFPACVSLVLELSRESREGRPIWQLSHFARVLEEEENKPNPVTQRVKMIMSLGLVLVHAHSRWIADPSSQNSTAENSKVALGLDENVSKRIEPNVSLWQFYLSK
;
A
#
# COMPACT_ATOMS: atom_id res chain seq x y z
N MET A 1 15.44 16.03 -15.87
CA MET A 1 15.14 14.75 -16.57
C MET A 1 13.98 14.01 -15.92
N LEU A 2 14.01 13.76 -14.60
CA LEU A 2 12.95 13.01 -13.89
C LEU A 2 11.53 13.58 -14.08
N SER A 3 11.33 14.89 -13.93
CA SER A 3 10.02 15.53 -14.15
C SER A 3 9.47 15.35 -15.57
N ARG A 4 10.35 15.20 -16.58
CA ARG A 4 9.92 14.93 -17.96
C ARG A 4 9.39 13.51 -18.12
N LEU A 5 10.00 12.53 -17.44
CA LEU A 5 9.51 11.16 -17.41
C LEU A 5 8.14 11.08 -16.74
N PHE A 6 7.99 11.71 -15.57
CA PHE A 6 6.70 11.77 -14.87
C PHE A 6 5.62 12.52 -15.67
N ARG A 7 6.00 13.56 -16.44
CA ARG A 7 5.07 14.22 -17.37
C ARG A 7 4.61 13.27 -18.47
N MET A 8 5.53 12.56 -19.13
CA MET A 8 5.19 11.61 -20.20
C MET A 8 4.33 10.46 -19.66
N HIS A 9 4.66 9.94 -18.48
CA HIS A 9 3.86 8.93 -17.80
C HIS A 9 2.45 9.43 -17.47
N GLY A 10 2.33 10.61 -16.87
CA GLY A 10 1.03 11.22 -16.58
C GLY A 10 0.19 11.47 -17.84
N LEU A 11 0.82 11.87 -18.94
CA LEU A 11 0.16 12.05 -20.23
C LEU A 11 -0.37 10.73 -20.79
N PHE A 12 0.44 9.66 -20.78
CA PHE A 12 0.04 8.33 -21.22
C PHE A 12 -1.14 7.78 -20.40
N VAL A 13 -1.08 7.94 -19.08
CA VAL A 13 -2.14 7.50 -18.17
C VAL A 13 -3.44 8.27 -18.39
N ALA A 14 -3.34 9.57 -18.68
CA ALA A 14 -4.51 10.42 -18.95
C ALA A 14 -5.07 10.26 -20.38
N SER A 15 -4.26 9.84 -21.36
CA SER A 15 -4.71 9.65 -22.75
C SER A 15 -5.50 8.34 -22.95
N HIS A 16 -5.17 7.29 -22.19
CA HIS A 16 -5.82 5.99 -22.28
C HIS A 16 -6.44 5.55 -20.95
N PRO A 17 -7.38 6.33 -20.38
CA PRO A 17 -7.85 6.09 -19.03
C PRO A 17 -8.58 4.74 -18.88
N TRP A 18 -9.36 4.34 -19.88
CA TRP A 18 -10.05 3.05 -19.88
C TRP A 18 -9.09 1.86 -19.87
N GLU A 19 -8.05 1.89 -20.70
CA GLU A 19 -7.06 0.81 -20.78
C GLU A 19 -6.28 0.67 -19.48
N VAL A 20 -5.88 1.79 -18.88
CA VAL A 20 -5.16 1.78 -17.59
C VAL A 20 -6.06 1.31 -16.46
N ILE A 21 -7.31 1.77 -16.39
CA ILE A 21 -8.26 1.34 -15.35
C ILE A 21 -8.55 -0.15 -15.47
N VAL A 22 -8.92 -0.62 -16.66
CA VAL A 22 -9.23 -2.04 -16.88
C VAL A 22 -7.99 -2.89 -16.65
N GLY A 23 -6.82 -2.46 -17.13
CA GLY A 23 -5.56 -3.17 -16.94
C GLY A 23 -5.17 -3.28 -15.47
N THR A 24 -5.26 -2.19 -14.69
CA THR A 24 -4.92 -2.19 -13.25
C THR A 24 -5.92 -2.99 -12.41
N VAL A 25 -7.22 -2.88 -12.68
CA VAL A 25 -8.26 -3.67 -12.03
C VAL A 25 -8.09 -5.15 -12.37
N THR A 26 -7.84 -5.49 -13.63
CA THR A 26 -7.66 -6.88 -14.05
C THR A 26 -6.41 -7.47 -13.41
N LEU A 27 -5.28 -6.75 -13.41
CA LEU A 27 -4.04 -7.19 -12.78
C LEU A 27 -4.22 -7.43 -11.28
N THR A 28 -4.89 -6.52 -10.57
CA THR A 28 -5.14 -6.68 -9.13
C THR A 28 -6.07 -7.86 -8.84
N ILE A 29 -7.14 -8.05 -9.62
CA ILE A 29 -8.03 -9.22 -9.52
C ILE A 29 -7.27 -10.51 -9.85
N CYS A 30 -6.42 -10.51 -10.87
CA CYS A 30 -5.60 -11.66 -11.24
C CYS A 30 -4.62 -12.02 -10.12
N MET A 31 -3.92 -11.05 -9.53
CA MET A 31 -3.03 -11.28 -8.38
C MET A 31 -3.80 -11.87 -7.19
N MET A 32 -4.98 -11.32 -6.89
CA MET A 32 -5.85 -11.85 -5.85
C MET A 32 -6.30 -13.29 -6.16
N SER A 33 -6.71 -13.54 -7.40
CA SER A 33 -7.25 -14.83 -7.84
C SER A 33 -6.19 -15.94 -7.90
N MET A 34 -5.00 -15.63 -8.42
CA MET A 34 -3.88 -16.58 -8.46
C MET A 34 -3.61 -17.12 -7.05
N ASN A 35 -3.58 -16.26 -6.04
CA ASN A 35 -3.34 -16.71 -4.68
C ASN A 35 -4.52 -17.52 -4.07
N MET A 36 -5.77 -17.18 -4.42
CA MET A 36 -6.92 -18.02 -4.03
C MET A 36 -6.80 -19.46 -4.57
N PHE A 37 -6.29 -19.63 -5.80
CA PHE A 37 -6.24 -20.93 -6.48
C PHE A 37 -4.91 -21.70 -6.35
N THR A 38 -3.76 -21.07 -6.07
CA THR A 38 -2.44 -21.73 -6.02
C THR A 38 -1.90 -22.00 -4.62
N GLY A 39 -2.57 -21.53 -3.57
CA GLY A 39 -2.21 -21.91 -2.20
C GLY A 39 -2.45 -23.41 -2.00
N ASN A 40 -1.41 -24.18 -1.67
CA ASN A 40 -1.55 -25.56 -1.21
C ASN A 40 -2.54 -25.56 -0.05
N ASP A 41 -3.78 -25.98 -0.30
CA ASP A 41 -4.78 -26.19 0.74
C ASP A 41 -4.34 -27.40 1.60
N LYS A 42 -3.36 -27.17 2.48
CA LYS A 42 -3.14 -28.06 3.63
C LYS A 42 -4.33 -27.82 4.55
N ILE A 43 -5.40 -28.58 4.32
CA ILE A 43 -6.57 -28.59 5.19
C ILE A 43 -6.14 -29.17 6.53
N CYS A 44 -5.76 -28.29 7.46
CA CYS A 44 -5.48 -28.64 8.85
C CYS A 44 -6.77 -29.25 9.43
N GLY A 45 -6.68 -30.49 9.91
CA GLY A 45 -7.81 -31.23 10.48
C GLY A 45 -7.99 -32.66 9.96
N TRP A 46 -7.48 -33.01 8.77
CA TRP A 46 -7.61 -34.39 8.23
C TRP A 46 -6.29 -35.14 8.06
N ASN A 47 -5.14 -34.46 7.88
CA ASN A 47 -3.85 -35.13 7.59
C ASN A 47 -2.62 -34.45 8.24
N TYR A 48 -2.78 -33.22 8.73
CA TYR A 48 -1.73 -32.42 9.38
C TYR A 48 -2.27 -31.81 10.66
N GLU A 49 -1.50 -31.94 11.73
CA GLU A 49 -1.66 -31.17 12.96
C GLU A 49 -0.84 -29.89 12.78
N CYS A 50 -1.52 -28.81 12.43
CA CYS A 50 -0.90 -27.50 12.31
C CYS A 50 -0.75 -26.93 13.72
N PRO A 51 0.43 -26.40 14.10
CA PRO A 51 0.53 -25.66 15.34
C PRO A 51 -0.45 -24.49 15.22
N LYS A 52 -1.47 -24.47 16.07
CA LYS A 52 -2.21 -23.24 16.30
C LYS A 52 -1.19 -22.27 16.85
N PHE A 53 -0.85 -21.23 16.09
CA PHE A 53 -0.38 -20.00 16.70
C PHE A 53 -1.58 -19.40 17.44
N GLU A 54 -1.96 -20.01 18.56
CA GLU A 54 -2.56 -19.30 19.67
C GLU A 54 -1.41 -18.42 20.21
N GLU A 55 -1.09 -17.34 19.48
CA GLU A 55 -0.46 -16.20 20.11
C GLU A 55 -1.50 -15.73 21.13
N ASP A 56 -1.21 -15.92 22.41
CA ASP A 56 -1.90 -15.26 23.51
C ASP A 56 -1.86 -13.76 23.21
N VAL A 57 -2.91 -13.26 22.55
CA VAL A 57 -3.08 -11.83 22.27
C VAL A 57 -3.25 -11.19 23.63
N LEU A 58 -2.17 -10.61 24.13
CA LEU A 58 -2.13 -9.97 25.43
C LEU A 58 -3.18 -8.86 25.42
N SER A 59 -3.97 -8.72 26.48
CA SER A 59 -5.08 -7.75 26.52
C SER A 59 -4.65 -6.31 26.18
N SER A 60 -3.36 -5.99 26.30
CA SER A 60 -2.73 -4.74 25.85
C SER A 60 -2.79 -4.51 24.33
N ASP A 61 -2.68 -5.56 23.53
CA ASP A 61 -2.57 -5.46 22.07
C ASP A 61 -3.92 -5.13 21.45
N ILE A 62 -5.00 -5.69 22.03
CA ILE A 62 -6.38 -5.34 21.70
C ILE A 62 -6.67 -3.87 22.02
N ILE A 63 -6.16 -3.36 23.14
CA ILE A 63 -6.34 -1.95 23.54
C ILE A 63 -5.59 -1.04 22.56
N ILE A 64 -4.34 -1.34 22.23
CA ILE A 64 -3.54 -0.55 21.28
C ILE A 64 -4.18 -0.55 19.89
N LEU A 65 -4.64 -1.70 19.42
CA LEU A 65 -5.33 -1.83 18.13
C LEU A 65 -6.64 -1.03 18.11
N THR A 66 -7.39 -1.05 19.21
CA THR A 66 -8.63 -0.27 19.35
C THR A 66 -8.34 1.23 19.34
N ILE A 67 -7.32 1.69 20.07
CA ILE A 67 -6.90 3.10 20.06
C ILE A 67 -6.48 3.52 18.65
N THR A 68 -5.67 2.71 17.97
CA THR A 68 -5.20 2.97 16.62
C THR A 68 -6.35 3.07 15.63
N ARG A 69 -7.37 2.20 15.74
CA ARG A 69 -8.61 2.27 14.95
C ARG A 69 -9.37 3.57 15.19
N CYS A 70 -9.55 3.97 16.46
CA CYS A 70 -10.21 5.22 16.79
C CYS A 70 -9.47 6.43 16.20
N ILE A 71 -8.14 6.46 16.31
CA ILE A 71 -7.31 7.52 15.72
C ILE A 71 -7.43 7.51 14.20
N ALA A 72 -7.39 6.35 13.55
CA ALA A 72 -7.54 6.24 12.09
C ALA A 72 -8.88 6.77 11.59
N ILE A 73 -9.99 6.45 12.29
CA ILE A 73 -11.33 6.96 11.96
C ILE A 73 -11.38 8.48 12.11
N LEU A 74 -10.84 9.01 13.21
CA LEU A 74 -10.77 10.46 13.43
C LEU A 74 -9.91 11.15 12.38
N TYR A 75 -8.75 10.57 12.05
CA TYR A 75 -7.84 11.11 11.04
C TYR A 75 -8.54 11.22 9.68
N ILE A 76 -9.19 10.14 9.23
CA ILE A 76 -9.95 10.14 7.98
C ILE A 76 -11.10 11.15 8.03
N TYR A 77 -11.82 11.23 9.15
CA TYR A 77 -12.88 12.21 9.30
C TYR A 77 -12.37 13.64 9.16
N PHE A 78 -11.25 13.98 9.82
CA PHE A 78 -10.59 15.28 9.70
C PHE A 78 -10.06 15.52 8.29
N GLN A 79 -9.46 14.51 7.65
CA GLN A 79 -8.97 14.61 6.27
C GLN A 79 -10.12 14.90 5.31
N PHE A 80 -11.24 14.18 5.41
CA PHE A 80 -12.45 14.45 4.63
C PHE A 80 -13.13 15.77 5.01
N GLN A 81 -13.06 16.22 6.26
CA GLN A 81 -13.55 17.56 6.64
C GLN A 81 -12.70 18.65 6.01
N ASN A 82 -11.38 18.52 6.05
CA ASN A 82 -10.46 19.46 5.41
C ASN A 82 -10.73 19.51 3.91
N LEU A 83 -10.89 18.36 3.26
CA LEU A 83 -11.27 18.29 1.84
C LEU A 83 -12.66 18.89 1.55
N ARG A 84 -13.63 18.71 2.45
CA ARG A 84 -14.95 19.35 2.35
C ARG A 84 -14.87 20.86 2.44
N GLN A 85 -14.02 21.40 3.33
CA GLN A 85 -13.79 22.84 3.46
C GLN A 85 -13.06 23.42 2.24
N LEU A 86 -12.16 22.65 1.62
CA LEU A 86 -11.39 23.03 0.44
C LEU A 86 -12.18 22.98 -0.88
N GLY A 87 -13.39 22.40 -0.89
CA GLY A 87 -14.42 22.71 -1.88
C GLY A 87 -14.79 21.62 -2.89
N SER A 88 -16.09 21.63 -3.22
CA SER A 88 -16.81 20.88 -4.26
C SER A 88 -17.01 19.37 -4.06
N LYS A 89 -18.24 18.92 -4.37
CA LYS A 89 -18.69 17.52 -4.33
C LYS A 89 -17.79 16.59 -5.16
N TYR A 90 -17.14 17.12 -6.20
CA TYR A 90 -16.26 16.36 -7.10
C TYR A 90 -14.92 15.99 -6.47
N ILE A 91 -14.23 16.92 -5.79
CA ILE A 91 -12.96 16.61 -5.12
C ILE A 91 -13.19 15.58 -4.01
N LEU A 92 -14.29 15.72 -3.27
CA LEU A 92 -14.70 14.76 -2.27
C LEU A 92 -14.98 13.36 -2.87
N GLY A 93 -15.70 13.30 -3.99
CA GLY A 93 -15.98 12.04 -4.68
C GLY A 93 -14.73 11.37 -5.23
N ILE A 94 -13.83 12.14 -5.84
CA ILE A 94 -12.55 11.67 -6.37
C ILE A 94 -11.65 11.13 -5.24
N ALA A 95 -11.57 11.84 -4.11
CA ALA A 95 -10.83 11.38 -2.94
C ALA A 95 -11.42 10.09 -2.35
N GLY A 96 -12.75 9.98 -2.26
CA GLY A 96 -13.41 8.76 -1.80
C GLY A 96 -13.14 7.56 -2.72
N LEU A 97 -13.22 7.75 -4.04
CA LEU A 97 -12.91 6.72 -5.03
C LEU A 97 -11.45 6.24 -4.88
N PHE A 98 -10.52 7.17 -4.70
CA PHE A 98 -9.12 6.87 -4.44
C PHE A 98 -8.94 6.03 -3.17
N THR A 99 -9.58 6.42 -2.05
CA THR A 99 -9.49 5.66 -0.80
C THR A 99 -10.01 4.23 -0.96
N ILE A 100 -11.16 4.04 -1.60
CA ILE A 100 -11.78 2.72 -1.77
C ILE A 100 -10.88 1.81 -2.62
N PHE A 101 -10.41 2.30 -3.77
CA PHE A 101 -9.58 1.49 -4.64
C PHE A 101 -8.20 1.21 -4.04
N SER A 102 -7.57 2.19 -3.38
CA SER A 102 -6.32 1.98 -2.66
C SER A 102 -6.46 0.95 -1.53
N SER A 103 -7.60 0.94 -0.83
CA SER A 103 -7.91 -0.07 0.19
C SER A 103 -8.03 -1.48 -0.42
N PHE A 104 -8.62 -1.60 -1.61
CA PHE A 104 -8.74 -2.86 -2.33
C PHE A 104 -7.37 -3.41 -2.76
N VAL A 105 -6.51 -2.55 -3.34
CA VAL A 105 -5.14 -2.94 -3.71
C VAL A 105 -4.32 -3.34 -2.49
N PHE A 106 -4.41 -2.56 -1.41
CA PHE A 106 -3.75 -2.88 -0.14
C PHE A 106 -4.20 -4.24 0.41
N SER A 107 -5.52 -4.50 0.41
CA SER A 107 -6.06 -5.76 0.89
C SER A 107 -5.53 -6.95 0.09
N THR A 108 -5.44 -6.81 -1.23
CA THR A 108 -4.87 -7.84 -2.12
C THR A 108 -3.41 -8.13 -1.77
N VAL A 109 -2.62 -7.07 -1.56
CA VAL A 109 -1.20 -7.16 -1.22
C VAL A 109 -0.99 -7.84 0.14
N VAL A 110 -1.79 -7.49 1.15
CA VAL A 110 -1.72 -8.08 2.49
C VAL A 110 -2.15 -9.55 2.48
N ILE A 111 -3.24 -9.89 1.78
CA ILE A 111 -3.71 -11.29 1.65
C ILE A 111 -2.66 -12.16 0.93
N HIS A 112 -1.95 -11.59 -0.04
CA HIS A 112 -0.84 -12.26 -0.70
C HIS A 112 0.35 -12.49 0.24
N PHE A 113 0.61 -11.58 1.17
CA PHE A 113 1.75 -11.67 2.08
C PHE A 113 1.49 -12.60 3.29
N LEU A 114 0.24 -12.69 3.76
CA LEU A 114 -0.14 -13.43 4.98
C LEU A 114 -0.78 -14.81 4.72
N ASP A 115 -0.51 -15.44 3.58
CA ASP A 115 -1.00 -16.79 3.24
C ASP A 115 -2.49 -17.04 3.59
N LYS A 116 -3.36 -16.06 3.25
CA LYS A 116 -4.82 -16.08 3.41
C LYS A 116 -5.38 -15.85 4.83
N GLU A 117 -4.59 -15.35 5.79
CA GLU A 117 -5.13 -14.94 7.09
C GLU A 117 -5.87 -13.58 7.02
N LEU A 118 -7.21 -13.62 7.07
CA LEU A 118 -8.07 -12.42 7.10
C LEU A 118 -7.96 -11.64 8.41
N THR A 119 -7.49 -12.28 9.48
CA THR A 119 -7.25 -11.67 10.80
C THR A 119 -6.20 -10.56 10.71
N GLY A 120 -5.07 -10.82 10.04
CA GLY A 120 -4.02 -9.82 9.85
C GLY A 120 -4.47 -8.64 8.98
N LEU A 121 -5.42 -8.82 8.06
CA LEU A 121 -6.00 -7.70 7.30
C LEU A 121 -6.73 -6.71 8.22
N ASN A 122 -7.54 -7.21 9.17
CA ASN A 122 -8.25 -6.37 10.14
C ASN A 122 -7.31 -5.60 11.09
N GLU A 123 -6.11 -6.11 11.28
CA GLU A 123 -5.04 -5.45 12.03
C GLU A 123 -4.28 -4.43 11.18
N ALA A 124 -4.11 -4.71 9.89
CA ALA A 124 -3.36 -3.90 8.94
C ALA A 124 -4.13 -2.67 8.41
N LEU A 125 -5.46 -2.77 8.25
CA LEU A 125 -6.30 -1.70 7.68
C LEU A 125 -6.15 -0.32 8.37
N PRO A 126 -6.11 -0.20 9.70
CA PRO A 126 -5.92 1.09 10.37
C PRO A 126 -4.62 1.79 9.99
N PHE A 127 -3.52 1.03 9.80
CA PHE A 127 -2.25 1.58 9.35
C PHE A 127 -2.36 2.13 7.93
N PHE A 128 -3.05 1.42 7.05
CA PHE A 128 -3.31 1.91 5.71
C PHE A 128 -4.10 3.22 5.70
N LEU A 129 -5.14 3.31 6.52
CA LEU A 129 -5.96 4.52 6.64
C LEU A 129 -5.20 5.71 7.25
N LEU A 130 -4.17 5.46 8.05
CA LEU A 130 -3.31 6.51 8.62
C LEU A 130 -2.25 7.00 7.63
N LEU A 131 -1.73 6.12 6.79
CA LEU A 131 -0.66 6.41 5.83
C LEU A 131 -1.16 6.86 4.45
N ILE A 132 -2.49 6.96 4.26
CA ILE A 132 -3.04 7.38 2.97
C ILE A 132 -2.95 8.89 2.75
N ASP A 133 -2.29 9.27 1.65
CA ASP A 133 -2.09 10.66 1.25
C ASP A 133 -3.21 11.23 0.37
N LEU A 134 -4.31 11.65 0.99
CA LEU A 134 -5.40 12.30 0.25
C LEU A 134 -5.07 13.74 -0.17
N SER A 135 -4.12 14.40 0.48
CA SER A 135 -3.71 15.78 0.18
C SER A 135 -3.09 15.88 -1.22
N ARG A 136 -2.15 14.99 -1.55
CA ARG A 136 -1.49 14.91 -2.86
C ARG A 136 -2.45 14.47 -3.96
N ALA A 137 -3.31 13.48 -3.68
CA ALA A 137 -4.39 13.08 -4.58
C ALA A 137 -5.31 14.28 -4.91
N SER A 138 -5.74 15.01 -3.89
CA SER A 138 -6.61 16.17 -4.07
C SER A 138 -5.91 17.32 -4.78
N ALA A 139 -4.61 17.53 -4.57
CA ALA A 139 -3.82 18.50 -5.31
C ALA A 139 -3.78 18.17 -6.81
N LEU A 140 -3.51 16.91 -7.19
CA LEU A 140 -3.55 16.49 -8.59
C LEU A 140 -4.96 16.61 -9.20
N ALA A 141 -6.01 16.29 -8.44
CA ALA A 141 -7.39 16.52 -8.89
C ALA A 141 -7.67 18.01 -9.14
N LYS A 142 -7.15 18.92 -8.32
CA LYS A 142 -7.26 20.37 -8.53
C LYS A 142 -6.57 20.80 -9.83
N PHE A 143 -5.37 20.28 -10.13
CA PHE A 143 -4.70 20.52 -11.43
C PHE A 143 -5.61 20.10 -12.60
N ALA A 144 -6.25 18.94 -12.52
CA ALA A 144 -7.13 18.46 -13.59
C ALA A 144 -8.40 19.32 -13.75
N LEU A 145 -8.96 19.78 -12.63
CA LEU A 145 -10.19 20.59 -12.56
C LEU A 145 -10.00 22.06 -12.98
N SER A 146 -8.76 22.56 -13.06
CA SER A 146 -8.46 23.93 -13.52
C SER A 146 -8.51 24.11 -15.04
N SER A 147 -8.80 23.04 -15.80
CA SER A 147 -8.83 23.00 -17.26
C SER A 147 -10.16 23.44 -17.88
N ASN A 148 -10.13 23.92 -19.12
CA ASN A 148 -11.30 24.38 -19.88
C ASN A 148 -11.68 23.45 -21.04
N SER A 149 -10.73 22.67 -21.54
CA SER A 149 -10.91 21.68 -22.61
C SER A 149 -10.41 20.29 -22.19
N GLN A 150 -10.80 19.23 -22.90
CA GLN A 150 -10.35 17.86 -22.59
C GLN A 150 -8.85 17.68 -22.80
N ASP A 151 -8.28 18.26 -23.86
CA ASP A 151 -6.84 18.19 -24.10
C ASP A 151 -6.05 18.93 -23.02
N GLU A 152 -6.63 20.00 -22.47
CA GLU A 152 -6.07 20.71 -21.32
C GLU A 152 -6.20 19.92 -20.01
N VAL A 153 -7.23 19.06 -19.83
CA VAL A 153 -7.27 18.12 -18.68
C VAL A 153 -6.06 17.21 -18.69
N ARG A 154 -5.80 16.58 -19.85
CA ARG A 154 -4.70 15.62 -20.00
C ARG A 154 -3.35 16.29 -19.78
N GLU A 155 -3.18 17.48 -20.35
CA GLU A 155 -1.95 18.25 -20.17
C GLU A 155 -1.79 18.76 -18.72
N ASN A 156 -2.87 19.18 -18.06
CA ASN A 156 -2.81 19.62 -16.67
C ASN A 156 -2.52 18.44 -15.71
N ILE A 157 -3.07 17.25 -15.97
CA ILE A 157 -2.72 16.04 -15.23
C ILE A 157 -1.24 15.70 -15.45
N ALA A 158 -0.76 15.74 -16.70
CA ALA A 158 0.65 15.50 -17.02
C ALA A 158 1.58 16.51 -16.30
N ARG A 159 1.19 17.79 -16.28
CA ARG A 159 1.90 18.85 -15.56
C ARG A 159 1.87 18.62 -14.04
N GLY A 160 0.71 18.27 -13.48
CA GLY A 160 0.56 17.93 -12.08
C GLY A 160 1.45 16.76 -11.68
N MET A 161 1.49 15.69 -12.49
CA MET A 161 2.38 14.55 -12.28
C MET A 161 3.87 14.92 -12.40
N ALA A 162 4.23 15.84 -13.29
CA ALA A 162 5.61 16.32 -13.41
C ALA A 162 6.12 17.03 -12.15
N ILE A 163 5.22 17.65 -11.38
CA ILE A 163 5.51 18.41 -10.16
C ILE A 163 5.38 17.51 -8.93
N LEU A 164 4.23 16.84 -8.78
CA LEU A 164 3.86 16.05 -7.60
C LEU A 164 4.48 14.65 -7.59
N GLY A 165 4.67 14.02 -8.76
CA GLY A 165 5.17 12.65 -8.88
C GLY A 165 6.57 12.46 -8.26
N PRO A 166 7.58 13.27 -8.62
CA PRO A 166 8.91 13.18 -8.02
C PRO A 166 8.91 13.33 -6.49
N THR A 167 8.14 14.30 -5.97
CA THR A 167 8.07 14.56 -4.53
C THR A 167 7.36 13.44 -3.81
N PHE A 168 6.27 12.94 -4.37
CA PHE A 168 5.49 11.87 -3.78
C PHE A 168 6.26 10.53 -3.78
N THR A 169 7.03 10.25 -4.84
CA THR A 169 7.94 9.10 -4.88
C THR A 169 9.00 9.19 -3.79
N LEU A 170 9.58 10.38 -3.59
CA LEU A 170 10.57 10.59 -2.55
C LEU A 170 9.97 10.45 -1.15
N ASP A 171 8.75 10.96 -0.95
CA ASP A 171 8.02 10.84 0.32
C ASP A 171 7.73 9.37 0.64
N ALA A 172 7.20 8.61 -0.33
CA ALA A 172 6.95 7.17 -0.18
C ALA A 172 8.24 6.37 0.09
N LEU A 173 9.36 6.71 -0.56
CA LEU A 173 10.66 6.07 -0.29
C LEU A 173 11.14 6.37 1.12
N VAL A 174 11.06 7.62 1.56
CA VAL A 174 11.44 8.05 2.90
C VAL A 174 10.57 7.35 3.96
N GLU A 175 9.26 7.35 3.79
CA GLU A 175 8.32 6.70 4.71
C GLU A 175 8.59 5.20 4.80
N CYS A 176 8.76 4.53 3.67
CA CYS A 176 9.09 3.11 3.63
C CYS A 176 10.43 2.81 4.32
N LEU A 177 11.45 3.65 4.14
CA LEU A 177 12.74 3.48 4.83
C LEU A 177 12.62 3.70 6.34
N VAL A 178 11.89 4.72 6.78
CA VAL A 178 11.68 5.04 8.20
C VAL A 178 10.89 3.93 8.89
N ILE A 179 9.74 3.54 8.32
CA ILE A 179 8.92 2.44 8.82
C ILE A 179 9.71 1.13 8.77
N GLY A 180 10.49 0.93 7.71
CA GLY A 180 11.36 -0.22 7.53
C GLY A 180 12.40 -0.38 8.64
N VAL A 181 12.86 0.69 9.30
CA VAL A 181 13.78 0.53 10.46
C VAL A 181 13.10 -0.26 11.57
N GLY A 182 11.79 -0.10 11.75
CA GLY A 182 11.02 -0.86 12.74
C GLY A 182 10.96 -2.36 12.47
N THR A 183 11.17 -2.81 11.22
CA THR A 183 11.26 -4.26 10.91
C THR A 183 12.58 -4.89 11.37
N MET A 184 13.54 -4.09 11.83
CA MET A 184 14.81 -4.56 12.42
C MET A 184 14.84 -4.42 13.94
N SER A 185 13.69 -4.16 14.57
CA SER A 185 13.61 -3.87 16.00
C SER A 185 13.75 -5.10 16.91
N GLY A 186 13.64 -6.33 16.39
CA GLY A 186 13.68 -7.58 17.17
C GLY A 186 12.39 -7.88 17.94
N VAL A 187 11.36 -7.05 17.79
CA VAL A 187 10.05 -7.21 18.45
C VAL A 187 9.03 -7.66 17.40
N ARG A 188 8.69 -8.94 17.41
CA ARG A 188 7.85 -9.60 16.39
C ARG A 188 6.57 -8.83 16.04
N GLN A 189 5.83 -8.35 17.03
CA GLN A 189 4.60 -7.58 16.78
C GLN A 189 4.88 -6.25 16.07
N LEU A 190 5.92 -5.53 16.49
CA LEU A 190 6.32 -4.27 15.85
C LEU A 190 6.80 -4.51 14.41
N GLU A 191 7.55 -5.59 14.18
CA GLU A 191 8.03 -5.96 12.84
C GLU A 191 6.87 -6.24 11.88
N ILE A 192 5.84 -6.96 12.33
CA ILE A 192 4.62 -7.24 11.56
C ILE A 192 3.87 -5.94 11.25
N MET A 193 3.68 -5.06 12.24
CA MET A 193 3.03 -3.75 12.05
C MET A 193 3.80 -2.87 11.07
N CYS A 194 5.13 -2.80 11.19
CA CYS A 194 5.99 -2.06 10.27
C CYS A 194 5.94 -2.65 8.85
N CYS A 195 5.85 -3.97 8.72
CA CYS A 195 5.64 -4.62 7.43
C CYS A 195 4.32 -4.16 6.77
N PHE A 196 3.22 -4.15 7.52
CA PHE A 196 1.94 -3.62 7.02
C PHE A 196 2.03 -2.15 6.63
N GLY A 197 2.73 -1.33 7.42
CA GLY A 197 2.99 0.07 7.08
C GLY A 197 3.73 0.22 5.75
N CYS A 198 4.81 -0.52 5.55
CA CYS A 198 5.56 -0.51 4.28
C CYS A 198 4.69 -0.94 3.09
N MET A 199 3.89 -2.00 3.23
CA MET A 199 2.98 -2.47 2.18
C MET A 199 1.88 -1.45 1.87
N SER A 200 1.39 -0.75 2.89
CA SER A 200 0.44 0.35 2.72
C SER A 200 1.01 1.50 1.90
N VAL A 201 2.22 1.96 2.21
CA VAL A 201 2.88 3.05 1.47
C VAL A 201 3.08 2.67 0.01
N LEU A 202 3.52 1.43 -0.25
CA LEU A 202 3.71 0.92 -1.61
C LEU A 202 2.39 0.80 -2.39
N ALA A 203 1.32 0.30 -1.74
CA ALA A 203 0.00 0.21 -2.35
C ALA A 203 -0.57 1.60 -2.68
N ASN A 204 -0.47 2.54 -1.75
CA ASN A 204 -0.88 3.94 -1.96
C ASN A 204 -0.10 4.57 -3.12
N TYR A 205 1.22 4.35 -3.17
CA TYR A 205 2.09 4.82 -4.23
C TYR A 205 1.69 4.28 -5.61
N PHE A 206 1.46 2.97 -5.69
CA PHE A 206 1.06 2.31 -6.94
C PHE A 206 -0.26 2.89 -7.48
N VAL A 207 -1.27 3.03 -6.63
CA VAL A 207 -2.58 3.56 -7.04
C VAL A 207 -2.49 5.02 -7.46
N PHE A 208 -1.77 5.85 -6.73
CA PHE A 208 -1.60 7.26 -7.08
C PHE A 208 -0.86 7.44 -8.42
N MET A 209 0.13 6.60 -8.72
CA MET A 209 0.91 6.70 -9.96
C MET A 209 0.20 6.15 -11.20
N THR A 210 -0.81 5.29 -11.05
CA THR A 210 -1.42 4.55 -12.16
C THR A 210 -2.93 4.79 -12.28
N PHE A 211 -3.71 4.27 -11.34
CA PHE A 211 -5.16 4.30 -11.39
C PHE A 211 -5.73 5.70 -11.15
N PHE A 212 -5.16 6.44 -10.20
CA PHE A 212 -5.72 7.74 -9.79
C PHE A 212 -5.77 8.78 -10.93
N PRO A 213 -4.69 9.04 -11.69
CA PRO A 213 -4.71 10.03 -12.78
C PRO A 213 -5.64 9.59 -13.92
N ALA A 214 -5.72 8.29 -14.20
CA ALA A 214 -6.64 7.73 -15.20
C ALA A 214 -8.10 7.94 -14.78
N CYS A 215 -8.43 7.67 -13.52
CA CYS A 215 -9.77 7.89 -12.98
C CYS A 215 -10.16 9.36 -12.97
N VAL A 216 -9.26 10.25 -12.58
CA VAL A 216 -9.52 11.70 -12.63
C VAL A 216 -9.81 12.14 -14.06
N SER A 217 -9.02 11.69 -15.05
CA SER A 217 -9.27 11.98 -16.45
C SER A 217 -10.64 11.47 -16.92
N LEU A 218 -10.97 10.21 -16.62
CA LEU A 218 -12.24 9.59 -17.04
C LEU A 218 -13.46 10.25 -16.37
N VAL A 219 -13.39 10.53 -15.07
CA VAL A 219 -14.49 11.17 -14.33
C VAL A 219 -14.77 12.56 -14.90
N LEU A 220 -13.73 13.31 -15.29
CA LEU A 220 -13.89 14.62 -15.92
C LEU A 220 -14.37 14.54 -17.37
N GLU A 221 -14.01 13.48 -18.09
CA GLU A 221 -14.53 13.16 -19.42
C GLU A 221 -16.04 12.89 -19.36
N LEU A 222 -16.47 11.95 -18.53
CA LEU A 222 -17.88 11.58 -18.34
C LEU A 222 -18.72 12.73 -17.75
N SER A 223 -18.15 13.50 -16.83
CA SER A 223 -18.87 14.63 -16.21
C SER A 223 -19.10 15.78 -17.19
N ARG A 224 -18.24 15.95 -18.20
CA ARG A 224 -18.43 16.98 -19.24
C ARG A 224 -19.45 16.53 -20.28
N GLU A 225 -19.38 15.29 -20.72
CA GLU A 225 -20.34 14.69 -21.66
C GLU A 225 -21.78 14.72 -21.11
N SER A 226 -21.94 14.42 -19.82
CA SER A 226 -23.25 14.45 -19.16
C SER A 226 -23.82 15.86 -18.94
N ARG A 227 -23.03 16.93 -19.11
CA ARG A 227 -23.43 18.30 -18.76
C ARG A 227 -23.01 19.31 -19.83
N GLU A 228 -23.70 19.28 -20.96
CA GLU A 228 -23.86 20.47 -21.81
C GLU A 228 -24.54 21.59 -20.99
N GLY A 229 -23.77 22.48 -20.37
CA GLY A 229 -24.27 23.82 -19.99
C GLY A 229 -24.23 24.28 -18.53
N ARG A 230 -23.53 23.64 -17.58
CA ARG A 230 -23.23 24.29 -16.27
C ARG A 230 -21.74 24.29 -15.92
N PRO A 231 -21.14 25.44 -15.57
CA PRO A 231 -19.69 25.60 -15.57
C PRO A 231 -19.04 25.01 -14.31
N ILE A 232 -18.22 23.96 -14.49
CA ILE A 232 -17.19 23.54 -13.52
C ILE A 232 -16.11 24.62 -13.34
N TRP A 233 -16.10 25.64 -14.22
CA TRP A 233 -15.21 26.80 -14.26
C TRP A 233 -15.16 27.68 -12.99
N GLN A 234 -16.19 27.68 -12.13
CA GLN A 234 -16.04 28.37 -10.83
C GLN A 234 -14.94 27.69 -9.99
N LEU A 235 -14.73 26.39 -10.18
CA LEU A 235 -13.69 25.63 -9.50
C LEU A 235 -12.30 25.91 -10.06
N SER A 236 -12.16 26.31 -11.33
CA SER A 236 -10.85 26.63 -11.91
C SER A 236 -10.27 27.91 -11.31
N HIS A 237 -11.10 28.92 -11.02
CA HIS A 237 -10.65 30.12 -10.31
C HIS A 237 -10.18 29.80 -8.87
N PHE A 238 -10.89 28.92 -8.15
CA PHE A 238 -10.47 28.47 -6.82
C PHE A 238 -9.24 27.57 -6.87
N ALA A 239 -9.17 26.62 -7.80
CA ALA A 239 -8.04 25.71 -7.97
C ALA A 239 -6.76 26.46 -8.36
N ARG A 240 -6.87 27.49 -9.21
CA ARG A 240 -5.73 28.32 -9.64
C ARG A 240 -5.19 29.21 -8.51
N VAL A 241 -6.07 29.78 -7.68
CA VAL A 241 -5.66 30.57 -6.50
C VAL A 241 -5.02 29.70 -5.42
N LEU A 242 -5.48 28.45 -5.23
CA LEU A 242 -4.86 27.48 -4.32
C LEU A 242 -3.58 26.85 -4.88
N GLU A 243 -3.43 26.76 -6.21
CA GLU A 243 -2.18 26.33 -6.88
C GLU A 243 -1.01 27.28 -6.59
N GLU A 244 -1.28 28.59 -6.50
CA GLU A 244 -0.26 29.61 -6.26
C GLU A 244 0.25 29.64 -4.81
N GLU A 245 -0.54 29.19 -3.82
CA GLU A 245 -0.13 29.23 -2.40
C GLU A 245 0.62 27.97 -1.90
N GLU A 246 0.38 26.76 -2.42
CA GLU A 246 0.65 25.55 -1.60
C GLU A 246 1.66 24.51 -2.14
N ASN A 247 1.95 24.43 -3.46
CA ASN A 247 2.53 23.17 -4.00
C ASN A 247 3.85 23.25 -4.80
N LYS A 248 4.64 24.32 -4.65
CA LYS A 248 6.03 24.27 -5.11
C LYS A 248 6.89 23.58 -4.03
N PRO A 249 7.46 22.38 -4.28
CA PRO A 249 8.27 21.73 -3.28
C PRO A 249 9.47 22.60 -2.92
N ASN A 250 9.64 22.87 -1.63
CA ASN A 250 10.80 23.62 -1.16
C ASN A 250 12.07 22.82 -1.50
N PRO A 251 12.98 23.36 -2.33
CA PRO A 251 14.17 22.64 -2.77
C PRO A 251 15.09 22.28 -1.59
N VAL A 252 15.03 23.03 -0.48
CA VAL A 252 15.78 22.73 0.73
C VAL A 252 15.24 21.45 1.37
N THR A 253 13.92 21.37 1.58
CA THR A 253 13.27 20.19 2.17
C THR A 253 13.51 18.94 1.33
N GLN A 254 13.47 19.04 0.00
CA GLN A 254 13.74 17.92 -0.89
C GLN A 254 15.19 17.42 -0.76
N ARG A 255 16.17 18.32 -0.67
CA ARG A 255 17.57 17.96 -0.45
C ARG A 255 17.79 17.28 0.91
N VAL A 256 17.14 17.78 1.96
CA VAL A 256 17.18 17.16 3.29
C VAL A 256 16.62 15.75 3.26
N LYS A 257 15.47 15.55 2.58
CA LYS A 257 14.87 14.21 2.40
C LYS A 257 15.79 13.24 1.65
N MET A 258 16.51 13.71 0.63
CA MET A 258 17.49 12.89 -0.10
C MET A 258 18.68 12.48 0.76
N ILE A 259 19.21 13.40 1.59
CA ILE A 259 20.32 13.08 2.51
C ILE A 259 19.85 12.10 3.58
N MET A 260 18.65 12.33 4.14
CA MET A 260 18.04 11.46 5.14
C MET A 260 17.78 10.06 4.57
N SER A 261 17.22 9.94 3.36
CA SER A 261 16.99 8.64 2.74
C SER A 261 18.28 7.88 2.45
N LEU A 262 19.33 8.57 1.99
CA LEU A 262 20.66 7.97 1.82
C LEU A 262 21.22 7.43 3.14
N GLY A 263 21.09 8.21 4.23
CA GLY A 263 21.48 7.77 5.57
C GLY A 263 20.72 6.54 6.02
N LEU A 264 19.40 6.51 5.85
CA LEU A 264 18.57 5.36 6.21
C LEU A 264 18.91 4.10 5.38
N VAL A 265 19.17 4.25 4.07
CA VAL A 265 19.61 3.13 3.22
C VAL A 265 20.93 2.56 3.73
N LEU A 266 21.88 3.41 4.12
CA LEU A 266 23.14 2.96 4.70
C LEU A 266 22.94 2.25 6.03
N VAL A 267 22.04 2.74 6.89
CA VAL A 267 21.67 2.06 8.15
C VAL A 267 21.08 0.69 7.87
N HIS A 268 20.15 0.59 6.91
CA HIS A 268 19.56 -0.68 6.48
C HIS A 268 20.59 -1.66 5.92
N ALA A 269 21.48 -1.17 5.06
CA ALA A 269 22.54 -1.98 4.46
C ALA A 269 23.55 -2.47 5.53
N HIS A 270 23.97 -1.59 6.43
CA HIS A 270 24.90 -1.93 7.51
C HIS A 270 24.28 -2.89 8.53
N SER A 271 23.02 -2.65 8.91
CA SER A 271 22.27 -3.52 9.82
C SER A 271 22.11 -4.94 9.25
N ARG A 272 21.76 -5.06 7.96
CA ARG A 272 21.67 -6.36 7.28
C ARG A 272 23.04 -7.03 7.11
N TRP A 273 24.08 -6.26 6.84
CA TRP A 273 25.44 -6.80 6.71
C TRP A 273 25.99 -7.35 8.03
N ILE A 274 25.68 -6.70 9.16
CA ILE A 274 26.08 -7.19 10.50
C ILE A 274 25.23 -8.39 10.93
N ALA A 275 23.97 -8.47 10.50
CA ALA A 275 23.10 -9.61 10.78
C ALA A 275 23.51 -10.91 10.05
N ASP A 276 24.36 -10.82 9.01
CA ASP A 276 24.97 -11.98 8.32
C ASP A 276 26.48 -12.09 8.64
N PRO A 277 26.89 -12.66 9.79
CA PRO A 277 28.25 -13.14 9.93
C PRO A 277 28.39 -14.43 9.10
N SER A 278 29.14 -14.32 8.01
CA SER A 278 29.61 -15.39 7.15
C SER A 278 29.79 -16.74 7.87
N SER A 279 29.05 -17.76 7.43
CA SER A 279 29.29 -19.19 7.61
C SER A 279 30.54 -19.67 6.85
N GLN A 280 31.64 -18.93 6.95
CA GLN A 280 32.92 -19.27 6.35
C GLN A 280 34.04 -19.00 7.34
N ASN A 281 34.30 -19.99 8.21
CA ASN A 281 35.63 -20.42 8.68
C ASN A 281 35.45 -21.26 9.94
N SER A 282 35.30 -22.58 9.78
CA SER A 282 35.73 -23.61 10.73
C SER A 282 35.42 -24.98 10.13
N THR A 283 36.29 -25.46 9.25
CA THR A 283 36.33 -26.89 8.89
C THR A 283 37.25 -27.58 9.90
N ALA A 284 36.76 -28.67 10.49
CA ALA A 284 37.48 -29.70 11.24
C ALA A 284 38.04 -29.33 12.63
N GLU A 285 37.32 -29.69 13.69
CA GLU A 285 37.68 -30.87 14.52
C GLU A 285 36.62 -31.17 15.59
N ASN A 286 36.38 -32.47 15.77
CA ASN A 286 35.75 -33.16 16.90
C ASN A 286 34.21 -33.30 16.99
N SER A 287 33.83 -34.49 16.51
CA SER A 287 32.67 -35.31 16.81
C SER A 287 32.11 -35.25 18.24
N LYS A 288 30.80 -35.51 18.30
CA LYS A 288 29.95 -35.90 19.45
C LYS A 288 29.37 -34.75 20.27
N VAL A 289 28.23 -34.22 19.84
CA VAL A 289 26.96 -34.28 20.60
C VAL A 289 25.83 -34.21 19.58
N ALA A 290 25.27 -35.37 19.23
CA ALA A 290 23.96 -35.45 18.61
C ALA A 290 22.94 -35.35 19.75
N LEU A 291 22.26 -34.21 19.89
CA LEU A 291 21.06 -34.09 20.72
C LEU A 291 20.35 -32.76 20.42
N GLY A 292 19.16 -32.91 19.82
CA GLY A 292 18.04 -31.96 19.93
C GLY A 292 18.12 -30.72 19.05
N LEU A 293 17.55 -30.78 17.86
CA LEU A 293 16.63 -29.75 17.34
C LEU A 293 16.02 -30.26 16.03
N ASP A 294 14.85 -30.89 16.11
CA ASP A 294 14.00 -31.19 14.97
C ASP A 294 12.54 -30.94 15.38
N GLU A 295 12.24 -29.68 15.67
CA GLU A 295 10.90 -29.21 16.10
C GLU A 295 10.45 -28.01 15.26
N ASN A 296 10.40 -28.17 13.94
CA ASN A 296 9.58 -27.27 13.11
C ASN A 296 9.09 -27.88 11.79
N VAL A 297 8.98 -29.22 11.72
CA VAL A 297 8.41 -29.90 10.56
C VAL A 297 7.01 -30.38 10.90
N SER A 298 6.04 -30.02 10.05
CA SER A 298 4.65 -30.47 10.14
C SER A 298 4.60 -32.00 10.27
N LYS A 299 4.12 -32.53 11.40
CA LYS A 299 4.00 -33.98 11.59
C LYS A 299 2.86 -34.51 10.74
N ARG A 300 3.19 -35.43 9.84
CA ARG A 300 2.23 -36.23 9.07
C ARG A 300 1.59 -37.24 10.00
N ILE A 301 0.25 -37.30 10.03
CA ILE A 301 -0.46 -38.34 10.76
C ILE A 301 -0.37 -39.63 9.94
N GLU A 302 0.40 -40.61 10.41
CA GLU A 302 0.36 -41.96 9.85
C GLU A 302 -0.78 -42.74 10.53
N PRO A 303 -1.83 -43.14 9.81
CA PRO A 303 -2.92 -43.88 10.42
C PRO A 303 -2.45 -45.29 10.78
N ASN A 304 -2.67 -45.71 12.04
CA ASN A 304 -2.36 -47.05 12.53
C ASN A 304 -3.15 -48.17 11.82
N VAL A 305 -4.21 -47.83 11.08
CA VAL A 305 -5.08 -48.76 10.37
C VAL A 305 -5.40 -48.25 8.97
N SER A 306 -5.50 -49.17 8.02
CA SER A 306 -5.90 -48.82 6.66
C SER A 306 -7.37 -48.36 6.62
N LEU A 307 -7.69 -47.41 5.73
CA LEU A 307 -9.04 -46.83 5.55
C LEU A 307 -10.14 -47.89 5.39
N TRP A 308 -9.83 -49.02 4.75
CA TRP A 308 -10.75 -50.14 4.59
C TRP A 308 -11.03 -50.91 5.89
N GLN A 309 -10.04 -51.04 6.79
CA GLN A 309 -10.24 -51.67 8.10
C GLN A 309 -11.12 -50.84 9.04
N PHE A 310 -11.03 -49.49 8.96
CA PHE A 310 -11.88 -48.60 9.75
C PHE A 310 -13.37 -48.69 9.36
N TYR A 311 -13.67 -48.85 8.07
CA TYR A 311 -15.06 -49.02 7.60
C TYR A 311 -15.65 -50.40 7.88
N LEU A 312 -14.81 -51.42 8.10
CA LEU A 312 -15.25 -52.78 8.44
C LEU A 312 -15.42 -53.01 9.95
N SER A 313 -14.91 -52.11 10.80
CA SER A 313 -15.01 -52.21 12.27
C SER A 313 -16.18 -51.44 12.87
N LYS A 314 -17.14 -51.00 12.05
CA LYS A 314 -18.35 -50.29 12.46
C LYS A 314 -19.57 -51.01 11.92
#